data_AF-M7Y028-F1
#
_entry.id   AF-M7Y028-F1
#
_cell.length_a   1.000
_cell.length_b   1.000
_cell.length_c   1.000
_cell.angle_alpha   90.00
_cell.angle_beta   90.00
_cell.angle_gamma   90.00
#
_symmetry.space_group_name_H-M   'P 1'
#
loop_
_entity.id
_entity.type
_entity.pdbx_description
1 polymer ?
#
loop_
_entity_poly.entity_id
_entity_poly.type
_entity_poly.pdbx_seq_one_letter_code
_entity_poly.pdbx_strand_id
1 'polypeptide(L)'
;MVQDAEKFAEEDELLKKKVESRNALESFAYSLKAQLSDSEGLGGKLDSSDKKTIEAEIKKVQDWIDSEGATATAEDFDEQREQLQAAVAPITAKVYSSGAGGDSSSSSGGYHDEL
;
A
#
# COMPACT_ATOMS: atom_id res chain seq x y z
N MET A 1 -36.60 -5.75 24.46
CA MET A 1 -35.97 -4.57 25.08
C MET A 1 -34.47 -4.76 25.30
N VAL A 2 -33.99 -5.74 26.08
CA VAL A 2 -32.53 -6.02 26.20
C VAL A 2 -31.97 -6.66 24.93
N GLN A 3 -32.65 -7.69 24.41
CA GLN A 3 -32.22 -8.40 23.18
C GLN A 3 -32.22 -7.50 21.93
N ASP A 4 -33.14 -6.54 21.85
CA ASP A 4 -33.17 -5.58 20.73
C ASP A 4 -31.97 -4.62 20.82
N ALA A 5 -31.61 -4.16 22.03
CA ALA A 5 -30.47 -3.28 22.24
C ALA A 5 -29.13 -3.97 21.93
N GLU A 6 -28.97 -5.25 22.29
CA GLU A 6 -27.79 -6.05 21.95
C GLU A 6 -27.66 -6.24 20.43
N LYS A 7 -28.78 -6.51 19.75
CA LYS A 7 -28.79 -6.65 18.29
C LYS A 7 -28.38 -5.36 17.57
N PHE A 8 -28.93 -4.21 17.97
CA PHE A 8 -28.55 -2.93 17.36
C PHE A 8 -27.08 -2.58 17.61
N ALA A 9 -26.55 -2.89 18.80
CA ALA A 9 -25.14 -2.68 19.10
C ALA A 9 -24.22 -3.54 18.21
N GLU A 10 -24.60 -4.79 17.93
CA GLU A 10 -23.84 -5.66 17.03
C GLU A 10 -23.90 -5.19 15.57
N GLU A 11 -25.08 -4.79 15.09
CA GLU A 11 -25.25 -4.23 13.74
C GLU A 11 -24.43 -2.94 13.54
N ASP A 12 -24.42 -2.03 14.53
CA ASP A 12 -23.62 -0.80 14.51
C ASP A 12 -22.11 -1.09 14.48
N GLU A 13 -21.64 -2.05 15.28
CA GLU A 13 -20.24 -2.46 15.30
C GLU A 13 -19.80 -3.08 13.96
N LEU A 14 -20.65 -3.90 13.33
CA LEU A 14 -20.35 -4.49 12.02
C LEU A 14 -20.27 -3.41 10.93
N LEU A 15 -21.20 -2.45 10.93
CA LEU A 15 -21.18 -1.31 10.00
C LEU A 15 -19.95 -0.44 10.20
N LYS A 16 -19.58 -0.16 11.45
CA LYS A 16 -18.38 0.60 11.77
C LYS A 16 -17.12 -0.09 11.25
N LYS A 17 -16.95 -1.38 11.54
CA LYS A 17 -15.80 -2.16 11.05
C LYS A 17 -15.74 -2.17 9.53
N LYS A 18 -16.88 -2.37 8.86
CA LYS A 18 -16.96 -2.30 7.39
C LYS A 18 -16.44 -0.97 6.85
N VAL A 19 -16.87 0.15 7.45
CA VAL A 19 -16.44 1.50 7.05
C VAL A 19 -14.94 1.70 7.30
N GLU A 20 -14.43 1.24 8.45
CA GLU A 20 -13.01 1.34 8.80
C GLU A 20 -12.13 0.52 7.84
N SER A 21 -12.45 -0.75 7.57
CA SER A 21 -11.70 -1.61 6.64
C SER A 21 -11.75 -1.07 5.21
N ARG A 22 -12.92 -0.59 4.74
CA ARG A 22 -13.03 0.08 3.44
C ARG A 22 -12.12 1.31 3.35
N ASN A 23 -12.18 2.19 4.35
CA ASN A 23 -11.36 3.40 4.38
C ASN A 23 -9.87 3.06 4.39
N ALA A 24 -9.47 1.98 5.07
CA ALA A 24 -8.08 1.53 5.10
C ALA A 24 -7.61 1.05 3.72
N LEU A 25 -8.43 0.28 2.99
CA LEU A 25 -8.14 -0.15 1.62
C LEU A 25 -8.02 1.05 0.66
N GLU A 26 -9.02 1.94 0.67
CA GLU A 26 -9.03 3.13 -0.18
C GLU A 26 -7.82 4.02 0.11
N SER A 27 -7.54 4.28 1.40
CA SER A 27 -6.40 5.10 1.82
C SER A 27 -5.07 4.50 1.37
N PHE A 28 -4.92 3.18 1.45
CA PHE A 28 -3.71 2.51 0.97
C PHE A 28 -3.54 2.63 -0.54
N ALA A 29 -4.61 2.39 -1.31
CA ALA A 29 -4.60 2.54 -2.77
C ALA A 29 -4.27 3.99 -3.20
N TYR A 30 -4.85 4.99 -2.52
CA TYR A 30 -4.53 6.40 -2.77
C TYR A 30 -3.09 6.76 -2.41
N SER A 31 -2.59 6.26 -1.28
CA SER A 31 -1.20 6.48 -0.86
C SER A 31 -0.21 5.91 -1.90
N LEU A 32 -0.45 4.69 -2.38
CA LEU A 32 0.36 4.09 -3.44
C LEU A 32 0.35 4.94 -4.71
N LYS A 33 -0.83 5.41 -5.15
CA LYS A 33 -0.94 6.26 -6.33
C LYS A 33 -0.16 7.58 -6.18
N ALA A 34 -0.21 8.19 -4.99
CA ALA A 34 0.58 9.38 -4.68
C ALA A 34 2.09 9.09 -4.74
N GLN A 35 2.54 7.97 -4.17
CA GLN A 35 3.95 7.54 -4.21
C GLN A 35 4.44 7.25 -5.63
N LEU A 36 3.60 6.69 -6.50
CA LEU A 36 3.93 6.47 -7.91
C LEU A 36 4.08 7.78 -8.69
N SER A 37 3.31 8.80 -8.29
CA SER A 37 3.35 10.13 -8.91
C SER A 37 4.56 10.96 -8.45
N ASP A 38 5.17 10.59 -7.32
CA ASP A 38 6.37 11.23 -6.79
C ASP A 38 7.62 10.79 -7.56
N SER A 39 8.08 11.65 -8.47
CA SER A 39 9.28 11.44 -9.28
C SER A 39 10.59 11.52 -8.50
N GLU A 40 10.60 12.11 -7.30
CA GLU A 40 11.80 12.15 -6.44
C GLU A 40 11.82 10.97 -5.45
N GLY A 41 10.64 10.40 -5.16
CA GLY A 41 10.45 9.24 -4.29
C GLY A 41 10.36 7.90 -5.04
N LEU A 42 9.35 7.11 -4.67
CA LEU A 42 9.17 5.75 -5.19
C LEU A 42 8.95 5.74 -6.70
N GLY A 43 8.13 6.65 -7.21
CA GLY A 43 7.88 6.81 -8.63
C GLY A 43 9.16 7.11 -9.42
N GLY A 44 10.12 7.85 -8.88
CA GLY A 44 11.41 8.07 -9.56
C GLY A 44 12.25 6.81 -9.75
N LYS A 45 12.09 5.84 -8.84
CA LYS A 45 12.96 4.66 -8.73
C LYS A 45 12.40 3.41 -9.41
N LEU A 46 11.11 3.41 -9.72
CA LEU A 46 10.45 2.31 -10.44
C LEU A 46 10.54 2.49 -11.95
N ASP A 47 10.76 1.40 -12.67
CA ASP A 47 10.63 1.41 -14.13
C ASP A 47 9.17 1.47 -14.57
N SER A 48 8.94 1.77 -15.85
CA SER A 48 7.58 1.93 -16.39
C SER A 48 6.73 0.66 -16.34
N SER A 49 7.33 -0.53 -16.35
CA SER A 49 6.62 -1.80 -16.24
C SER A 49 6.12 -2.03 -14.82
N ASP A 50 7.00 -1.81 -13.84
CA ASP A 50 6.68 -1.93 -12.42
C ASP A 50 5.59 -0.91 -12.02
N LYS A 51 5.69 0.35 -12.49
CA LYS A 51 4.63 1.36 -12.29
C LYS A 51 3.28 0.92 -12.83
N LYS A 52 3.24 0.48 -14.10
CA LYS A 52 2.00 0.01 -14.74
C LYS A 52 1.38 -1.17 -14.02
N THR A 53 2.21 -2.05 -13.45
CA THR A 53 1.73 -3.19 -12.67
C THR A 53 1.02 -2.73 -11.41
N ILE A 54 1.63 -1.81 -10.64
CA ILE A 54 0.99 -1.25 -9.44
C ILE A 54 -0.29 -0.47 -9.79
N GLU A 55 -0.28 0.34 -10.86
CA GLU A 55 -1.48 1.04 -11.34
C GLU A 55 -2.61 0.08 -11.72
N ALA A 56 -2.28 -1.06 -12.35
CA ALA A 56 -3.26 -2.07 -12.69
C ALA A 56 -3.87 -2.74 -11.45
N GLU A 57 -3.08 -3.06 -10.44
CA GLU A 57 -3.59 -3.61 -9.17
C GLU A 57 -4.46 -2.61 -8.40
N ILE A 58 -4.07 -1.33 -8.35
CA ILE A 58 -4.91 -0.26 -7.79
C ILE A 58 -6.25 -0.18 -8.54
N LYS A 59 -6.22 -0.25 -9.87
CA LYS A 59 -7.45 -0.21 -10.68
C LYS A 59 -8.34 -1.41 -10.42
N LYS A 60 -7.79 -2.63 -10.30
CA LYS A 60 -8.57 -3.83 -9.97
C LYS A 60 -9.29 -3.68 -8.64
N VAL A 61 -8.61 -3.14 -7.63
CA VAL A 61 -9.20 -2.87 -6.31
C VAL A 61 -10.32 -1.84 -6.42
N GLN A 62 -10.13 -0.77 -7.18
CA GLN A 62 -11.18 0.24 -7.41
C GLN A 62 -12.41 -0.36 -8.11
N ASP A 63 -12.18 -1.11 -9.19
CA ASP A 63 -13.25 -1.79 -9.94
C ASP A 63 -14.01 -2.79 -9.03
N TRP A 64 -13.30 -3.47 -8.13
CA TRP A 64 -13.90 -4.37 -7.14
C TRP A 64 -14.72 -3.62 -6.08
N ILE A 65 -14.24 -2.50 -5.55
CA ILE A 65 -15.00 -1.67 -4.61
C ILE A 65 -16.29 -1.17 -5.26
N ASP A 66 -16.21 -0.73 -6.52
CA ASP A 66 -17.38 -0.22 -7.25
C ASP A 66 -18.42 -1.33 -7.54
N SER A 67 -17.97 -2.57 -7.74
CA SER A 67 -18.84 -3.70 -8.07
C SER A 67 -19.41 -4.41 -6.83
N GLU A 68 -18.55 -4.69 -5.86
CA GLU A 68 -18.84 -5.58 -4.71
C GLU A 68 -18.87 -4.80 -3.37
N GLY A 69 -18.30 -3.60 -3.31
CA GLY A 69 -18.09 -2.87 -2.05
C GLY A 69 -19.39 -2.51 -1.30
N ALA A 70 -20.50 -2.37 -2.01
CA ALA A 70 -21.80 -2.16 -1.38
C ALA A 70 -22.23 -3.35 -0.51
N THR A 71 -21.95 -4.57 -0.94
CA THR A 71 -22.34 -5.83 -0.28
C THR A 71 -21.21 -6.50 0.50
N ALA A 72 -19.96 -6.06 0.32
CA ALA A 72 -18.78 -6.56 1.02
C ALA A 72 -18.84 -6.38 2.54
N THR A 73 -18.18 -7.29 3.25
CA THR A 73 -17.94 -7.26 4.70
C THR A 73 -16.61 -6.57 5.03
N ALA A 74 -16.34 -6.36 6.31
CA ALA A 74 -15.04 -5.86 6.76
C ALA A 74 -13.89 -6.80 6.34
N GLU A 75 -14.11 -8.11 6.48
CA GLU A 75 -13.13 -9.15 6.11
C GLU A 75 -12.82 -9.12 4.61
N ASP A 76 -13.82 -8.96 3.75
CA ASP A 76 -13.60 -8.83 2.30
C ASP A 76 -12.70 -7.62 1.96
N PHE A 77 -12.91 -6.48 2.61
CA PHE A 77 -12.07 -5.30 2.42
C PHE A 77 -10.64 -5.52 2.90
N ASP A 78 -10.46 -6.19 4.04
CA ASP A 78 -9.15 -6.52 4.58
C ASP A 78 -8.40 -7.52 3.67
N GLU A 79 -9.08 -8.53 3.14
CA GLU A 79 -8.51 -9.47 2.16
C GLU A 79 -8.06 -8.77 0.86
N GLN A 80 -8.87 -7.84 0.33
CA GLN A 80 -8.48 -7.06 -0.85
C GLN A 80 -7.26 -6.17 -0.56
N ARG A 81 -7.18 -5.63 0.65
CA ARG A 81 -6.02 -4.84 1.09
C ARG A 81 -4.76 -5.69 1.19
N GLU A 82 -4.86 -6.88 1.76
CA GLU A 82 -3.73 -7.83 1.84
C GLU A 82 -3.27 -8.27 0.44
N GLN A 83 -4.21 -8.54 -0.47
CA GLN A 83 -3.89 -8.88 -1.86
C GLN A 83 -3.15 -7.75 -2.57
N LEU A 84 -3.62 -6.50 -2.44
CA LEU A 84 -2.94 -5.33 -2.99
C LEU A 84 -1.53 -5.18 -2.39
N GLN A 85 -1.40 -5.32 -1.06
CA GLN A 85 -0.11 -5.24 -0.39
C GLN A 85 0.85 -6.33 -0.87
N ALA A 86 0.38 -7.58 -0.98
CA ALA A 86 1.18 -8.72 -1.42
C ALA A 86 1.66 -8.57 -2.87
N ALA A 87 0.83 -7.99 -3.75
CA ALA A 87 1.21 -7.72 -5.13
C ALA A 87 2.26 -6.60 -5.25
N VAL A 88 2.16 -5.58 -4.39
CA VAL A 88 3.02 -4.39 -4.46
C VAL A 88 4.33 -4.54 -3.68
N ALA A 89 4.34 -5.29 -2.57
CA ALA A 89 5.51 -5.53 -1.73
C ALA A 89 6.77 -6.00 -2.48
N PRO A 90 6.72 -7.01 -3.39
CA PRO A 90 7.92 -7.44 -4.11
C PRO A 90 8.47 -6.36 -5.05
N ILE A 91 7.63 -5.46 -5.57
CA ILE A 91 8.04 -4.38 -6.47
C ILE A 91 8.75 -3.29 -5.66
N THR A 92 8.16 -2.86 -4.55
CA THR A 92 8.77 -1.84 -3.68
C THR A 92 10.04 -2.34 -3.00
N ALA A 93 10.11 -3.63 -2.63
CA ALA A 93 11.31 -4.22 -2.05
C ALA A 93 12.53 -4.21 -3.00
N LYS A 94 12.33 -4.36 -4.32
CA LYS A 94 13.41 -4.23 -5.31
C LYS A 94 14.05 -2.84 -5.28
N VAL A 95 13.25 -1.80 -5.05
CA VAL A 95 13.73 -0.41 -4.99
C VAL A 95 14.59 -0.19 -3.75
N TYR A 96 14.17 -0.66 -2.58
CA TYR A 96 14.93 -0.49 -1.34
C TYR A 96 16.22 -1.34 -1.32
N SER A 97 16.17 -2.55 -1.88
CA SER A 97 17.37 -3.40 -2.03
C SER A 97 18.37 -2.84 -3.04
N SER A 98 17.89 -2.23 -4.13
CA SER A 98 18.76 -1.55 -5.10
C SER A 98 19.36 -0.24 -4.56
N GLY A 99 18.74 0.37 -3.54
CA GLY A 99 19.26 1.55 -2.84
C GLY A 99 20.29 1.26 -1.74
N ALA A 100 20.40 0.01 -1.28
CA ALA A 100 21.33 -0.39 -0.21
C ALA A 100 22.75 -0.75 -0.72
N GLY A 101 23.02 -0.64 -2.02
CA GLY A 101 24.29 -1.03 -2.65
C GLY A 101 25.20 0.12 -3.09
N GLY A 102 24.94 1.36 -2.67
CA GLY A 102 25.56 2.54 -3.28
C GLY A 102 25.89 3.69 -2.32
N ASP A 103 26.50 3.42 -1.17
CA ASP A 103 27.36 4.40 -0.48
C ASP A 103 28.46 3.65 0.30
N SER A 104 29.44 3.15 -0.43
CA SER A 104 30.67 2.57 0.12
C SER A 104 31.81 2.75 -0.88
N SER A 105 32.00 3.97 -1.38
CA SER A 105 33.22 4.33 -2.09
C SER A 105 33.37 5.85 -2.16
N SER A 106 33.99 6.44 -1.15
CA SER A 106 35.14 7.35 -1.31
C SER A 106 35.34 8.20 -0.05
N SER A 107 35.85 7.59 1.03
CA SER A 107 36.65 8.33 2.01
C SER A 107 37.58 7.38 2.77
N SER A 108 38.47 6.73 2.04
CA SER A 108 39.67 6.11 2.64
C SER A 108 40.74 5.99 1.57
N GLY A 109 41.54 7.03 1.43
CA GLY A 109 42.64 7.07 0.47
C GLY A 109 43.41 8.38 0.60
N GLY A 110 44.37 8.41 1.53
CA GLY A 110 45.28 9.57 1.66
C GLY A 110 46.14 9.60 2.92
N TYR A 111 46.79 8.49 3.29
CA TYR A 111 48.01 8.54 4.12
C TYR A 111 49.22 8.67 3.19
N HIS A 112 49.76 9.89 3.05
CA HIS A 112 51.11 10.28 2.59
C HIS A 112 51.03 11.81 2.33
N ASP A 113 51.93 12.72 2.69
CA ASP A 113 53.33 12.60 3.08
C ASP A 113 53.87 14.01 3.44
N GLU A 114 54.84 14.04 4.37
CA GLU A 114 55.98 14.96 4.59
C GLU A 114 55.85 16.47 4.94
N LEU A 115 56.73 16.79 5.93
CA LEU A 115 57.41 18.04 6.29
C LEU A 115 56.72 19.03 7.24
#